data_AF-A0A6A2XTT9-F1
#
_entry.id   AF-A0A6A2XTT9-F1
#
_cell.length_a   1.000
_cell.length_b   1.000
_cell.length_c   1.000
_cell.angle_alpha   90.00
_cell.angle_beta   90.00
_cell.angle_gamma   90.00
#
_symmetry.space_group_name_H-M   'P 1'
#
loop_
_entity.id
_entity.type
_entity.pdbx_description
1 polymer ?
#
loop_
_entity_poly.entity_id
_entity_poly.type
_entity_poly.pdbx_seq_one_letter_code
_entity_poly.pdbx_strand_id
1 'polypeptide(L)'
;MEIKHFVVLIISIFCILQSSSSTRHHRSVSNNNNSPAAPDAGPSTQAAPNARSLTLAAPKVGSLTPAAPDAGSSTPATPDEIRTTLEAPDEGEESPDGDGASPESPYGSSDKSPVEPASGPSAEFSFPNSKPASNPPGLDKICGATDLPVDCMKLISPFVNNSVKVEPLGIAKVGIRVSTEMSKQAIVTATRFMDDPKSSAKLKQAMSTCLELYEGIPDDNDLALQALDKRNAFEATIKLSSSLTSVDTCLDGIHQMRVTSPMRDMEAELKKLLQITLTIVSGLVKF
;
A
#
# COMPACT_ATOMS: atom_id res chain seq x y z
N MET A 1 33.42 10.73 8.98
CA MET A 1 33.34 9.59 8.03
C MET A 1 32.15 8.67 8.37
N GLU A 2 31.12 9.17 9.06
CA GLU A 2 30.30 8.32 9.94
C GLU A 2 28.91 7.97 9.38
N ILE A 3 28.33 8.84 8.53
CA ILE A 3 26.98 8.63 7.95
C ILE A 3 26.90 7.29 7.18
N LYS A 4 27.98 6.91 6.47
CA LYS A 4 28.04 5.62 5.73
C LYS A 4 27.98 4.41 6.68
N HIS A 5 28.62 4.50 7.85
CA HIS A 5 28.54 3.44 8.87
C HIS A 5 27.14 3.37 9.49
N PHE A 6 26.49 4.52 9.69
CA PHE A 6 25.13 4.58 10.24
C PHE A 6 24.09 3.93 9.32
N VAL A 7 24.17 4.20 8.00
CA VAL A 7 23.29 3.57 7.00
C VAL A 7 23.50 2.04 6.94
N VAL A 8 24.75 1.57 6.94
CA VAL A 8 25.06 0.12 6.93
C VAL A 8 24.59 -0.57 8.22
N LEU A 9 24.67 0.10 9.37
CA LEU A 9 24.13 -0.42 10.63
C LEU A 9 22.61 -0.54 10.59
N ILE A 10 21.88 0.47 10.11
CA ILE A 10 20.42 0.44 10.00
C ILE A 10 19.96 -0.72 9.09
N ILE A 11 20.59 -0.88 7.93
CA ILE A 11 20.29 -1.99 6.99
C ILE A 11 20.55 -3.35 7.67
N SER A 12 21.70 -3.51 8.34
CA SER A 12 22.05 -4.76 9.03
C SER A 12 21.05 -5.13 10.14
N ILE A 13 20.57 -4.14 10.90
CA ILE A 13 19.56 -4.34 11.95
C ILE A 13 18.23 -4.79 11.33
N PHE A 14 17.78 -4.16 10.23
CA PHE A 14 16.57 -4.58 9.53
C PHE A 14 16.63 -6.01 9.02
N CYS A 15 17.76 -6.43 8.41
CA CYS A 15 17.94 -7.81 7.92
C CYS A 15 17.88 -8.86 9.06
N ILE A 16 18.44 -8.55 10.24
CA ILE A 16 18.42 -9.46 11.40
C ILE A 16 17.00 -9.60 11.97
N LEU A 17 16.24 -8.50 12.03
CA LEU A 17 14.86 -8.51 12.49
C LEU A 17 13.94 -9.34 11.57
N GLN A 18 14.05 -9.19 10.24
CA GLN A 18 13.29 -10.00 9.29
C GLN A 18 13.64 -11.49 9.37
N SER A 19 14.91 -11.84 9.60
CA SER A 19 15.37 -13.23 9.72
C SER A 19 14.77 -13.98 10.91
N SER A 20 14.25 -13.27 11.92
CA SER A 20 13.71 -13.87 13.15
C SER A 20 12.28 -14.42 13.01
N SER A 21 11.56 -14.08 11.94
CA SER A 21 10.14 -14.43 11.76
C SER A 21 9.88 -15.75 11.04
N SER A 22 10.91 -16.41 10.47
CA SER A 22 10.73 -17.60 9.64
C SER A 22 11.08 -18.90 10.36
N THR A 23 10.10 -19.49 11.08
CA THR A 23 10.19 -20.90 11.48
C THR A 23 8.95 -21.72 11.13
N ARG A 24 9.21 -22.75 10.30
CA ARG A 24 8.44 -23.99 10.11
C ARG A 24 7.05 -23.91 9.43
N HIS A 25 7.05 -24.30 8.15
CA HIS A 25 6.29 -25.49 7.75
C HIS A 25 7.09 -26.36 6.77
N HIS A 26 7.68 -27.44 7.28
CA HIS A 26 8.39 -28.43 6.48
C HIS A 26 7.40 -29.52 6.06
N ARG A 27 6.83 -29.44 4.84
CA ARG A 27 5.91 -30.47 4.32
C ARG A 27 6.71 -31.54 3.59
N SER A 28 6.78 -32.73 4.18
CA SER A 28 7.50 -33.87 3.59
C SER A 28 6.85 -34.31 2.28
N VAL A 29 7.67 -34.52 1.25
CA VAL A 29 7.27 -35.18 -0.01
C VAL A 29 7.32 -36.68 0.21
N SER A 30 6.22 -37.37 -0.13
CA SER A 30 6.21 -38.84 -0.18
C SER A 30 5.66 -39.28 -1.53
N ASN A 31 6.56 -39.72 -2.41
CA ASN A 31 6.21 -40.35 -3.68
C ASN A 31 5.73 -41.78 -3.42
N ASN A 32 4.62 -42.17 -4.04
CA ASN A 32 4.30 -43.58 -4.27
C ASN A 32 3.62 -43.73 -5.63
N ASN A 33 4.36 -44.26 -6.60
CA ASN A 33 3.78 -44.85 -7.79
C ASN A 33 3.23 -46.23 -7.43
N ASN A 34 2.02 -46.56 -7.89
CA ASN A 34 1.72 -47.80 -8.61
C ASN A 34 0.24 -47.92 -9.01
N SER A 35 0.03 -48.25 -10.27
CA SER A 35 -1.14 -48.89 -10.88
C SER A 35 -0.56 -49.94 -11.85
N PRO A 36 -1.25 -51.03 -12.25
CA PRO A 36 -2.67 -51.01 -12.68
C PRO A 36 -3.51 -52.26 -12.29
N ALA A 37 -4.82 -52.21 -12.58
CA ALA A 37 -5.61 -53.23 -13.31
C ALA A 37 -7.11 -53.18 -12.95
N ALA A 38 -7.96 -53.18 -13.99
CA ALA A 38 -9.38 -53.59 -13.97
C ALA A 38 -9.49 -54.91 -14.79
N PRO A 39 -10.60 -55.70 -14.80
CA PRO A 39 -12.01 -55.30 -14.90
C PRO A 39 -12.89 -55.96 -13.78
N ASP A 40 -14.22 -56.15 -13.82
CA ASP A 40 -15.23 -56.02 -14.90
C ASP A 40 -16.69 -55.80 -14.40
N ALA A 41 -17.57 -55.59 -15.38
CA ALA A 41 -19.04 -55.72 -15.47
C ALA A 41 -19.92 -56.12 -14.26
N GLY A 42 -21.07 -55.44 -14.17
CA GLY A 42 -22.37 -56.15 -14.08
C GLY A 42 -23.30 -55.76 -12.91
N PRO A 43 -24.62 -55.56 -13.13
CA PRO A 43 -25.49 -54.89 -12.15
C PRO A 43 -26.42 -55.83 -11.36
N SER A 44 -26.86 -55.40 -10.17
CA SER A 44 -28.17 -55.79 -9.60
C SER A 44 -28.64 -54.85 -8.48
N THR A 45 -29.96 -54.71 -8.40
CA THR A 45 -30.70 -53.83 -7.48
C THR A 45 -31.26 -54.64 -6.30
N GLN A 46 -31.23 -54.11 -5.06
CA GLN A 46 -32.39 -54.01 -4.13
C GLN A 46 -32.02 -53.90 -2.63
N ALA A 47 -32.95 -53.29 -1.89
CA ALA A 47 -33.27 -53.46 -0.47
C ALA A 47 -32.30 -52.93 0.62
N ALA A 48 -32.82 -52.01 1.43
CA ALA A 48 -32.33 -51.70 2.77
C ALA A 48 -32.72 -52.80 3.78
N PRO A 49 -32.01 -52.88 4.92
CA PRO A 49 -32.76 -52.79 6.18
C PRO A 49 -32.07 -52.00 7.32
N ASN A 50 -32.90 -51.24 8.03
CA ASN A 50 -32.90 -50.92 9.47
C ASN A 50 -31.59 -50.89 10.29
N ALA A 51 -31.23 -49.66 10.69
CA ALA A 51 -30.94 -49.21 12.07
C ALA A 51 -30.37 -50.19 13.12
N ARG A 52 -29.20 -49.81 13.68
CA ARG A 52 -29.02 -49.70 15.15
C ARG A 52 -27.86 -48.76 15.54
N SER A 53 -27.98 -48.20 16.74
CA SER A 53 -27.18 -47.09 17.26
C SER A 53 -25.77 -47.47 17.71
N LEU A 54 -24.83 -46.52 17.63
CA LEU A 54 -23.81 -46.34 18.67
C LEU A 54 -23.70 -44.86 19.06
N THR A 55 -23.83 -44.61 20.36
CA THR A 55 -23.79 -43.30 21.00
C THR A 55 -22.37 -42.98 21.44
N LEU A 56 -21.90 -41.74 21.27
CA LEU A 56 -20.80 -41.21 22.09
C LEU A 56 -21.09 -39.74 22.46
N ALA A 57 -20.70 -39.35 23.67
CA ALA A 57 -21.34 -38.28 24.42
C ALA A 57 -20.78 -36.87 24.17
N ALA A 58 -21.64 -35.86 24.33
CA ALA A 58 -21.26 -34.46 24.41
C ALA A 58 -20.82 -34.07 25.84
N PRO A 59 -19.89 -33.12 26.01
CA PRO A 59 -19.56 -32.55 27.33
C PRO A 59 -20.72 -31.72 27.90
N LYS A 60 -20.86 -31.72 29.23
CA LYS A 60 -22.00 -31.16 29.95
C LYS A 60 -21.73 -29.72 30.40
N VAL A 61 -22.72 -28.83 30.21
CA VAL A 61 -22.66 -27.44 30.68
C VAL A 61 -22.74 -27.41 32.21
N GLY A 62 -21.78 -26.73 32.86
CA GLY A 62 -21.78 -26.43 34.28
C GLY A 62 -22.15 -24.97 34.53
N SER A 63 -23.26 -24.73 35.23
CA SER A 63 -23.67 -23.40 35.69
C SER A 63 -23.03 -23.09 37.05
N LEU A 64 -22.43 -21.90 37.20
CA LEU A 64 -22.05 -21.34 38.49
C LEU A 64 -22.29 -19.83 38.51
N THR A 65 -23.31 -19.42 39.27
CA THR A 65 -23.59 -18.03 39.65
C THR A 65 -22.71 -17.62 40.83
N PRO A 66 -22.06 -16.44 40.82
CA PRO A 66 -21.57 -15.81 42.04
C PRO A 66 -22.61 -14.83 42.61
N ALA A 67 -22.79 -14.84 43.94
CA ALA A 67 -23.63 -13.89 44.66
C ALA A 67 -22.85 -12.60 45.03
N ALA A 68 -23.58 -11.53 45.32
CA ALA A 68 -23.03 -10.28 45.86
C ALA A 68 -22.66 -10.41 47.35
N PRO A 69 -21.81 -9.51 47.85
CA PRO A 69 -21.96 -8.97 49.20
C PRO A 69 -21.96 -7.42 49.26
N ASP A 70 -22.37 -6.90 50.42
CA ASP A 70 -22.89 -5.54 50.64
C ASP A 70 -21.88 -4.39 50.80
N ALA A 71 -22.45 -3.18 50.89
CA ALA A 71 -21.79 -1.88 50.94
C ALA A 71 -20.92 -1.61 52.20
N GLY A 72 -19.89 -0.80 52.02
CA GLY A 72 -19.07 -0.22 53.09
C GLY A 72 -18.46 1.12 52.67
N SER A 73 -18.91 2.21 53.31
CA SER A 73 -18.57 3.61 52.99
C SER A 73 -17.06 3.94 53.08
N SER A 74 -16.56 4.76 52.15
CA SER A 74 -15.55 5.81 52.42
C SER A 74 -15.54 6.90 51.33
N THR A 75 -15.29 8.13 51.78
CA THR A 75 -15.53 9.41 51.10
C THR A 75 -14.54 9.72 49.95
N PRO A 76 -14.95 10.41 48.87
CA PRO A 76 -14.03 10.85 47.81
C PRO A 76 -13.20 12.07 48.21
N ALA A 77 -11.91 12.07 47.86
CA ALA A 77 -11.05 13.25 47.88
C ALA A 77 -11.03 13.91 46.49
N THR A 78 -11.07 15.25 46.45
CA THR A 78 -11.08 16.08 45.25
C THR A 78 -9.71 16.15 44.57
N PRO A 79 -9.64 16.26 43.22
CA PRO A 79 -8.42 16.70 42.54
C PRO A 79 -8.22 18.21 42.75
N ASP A 80 -7.03 18.62 43.17
CA ASP A 80 -6.67 20.04 43.32
C ASP A 80 -6.53 20.78 41.98
N GLU A 81 -6.98 22.04 41.96
CA GLU A 81 -6.62 23.01 40.91
C GLU A 81 -5.11 23.33 40.98
N ILE A 82 -4.41 23.24 39.86
CA ILE A 82 -3.21 24.09 39.64
C ILE A 82 -3.62 25.25 38.75
N ARG A 83 -4.13 26.29 39.43
CA ARG A 83 -4.40 27.61 38.88
C ARG A 83 -3.15 28.47 39.06
N THR A 84 -2.37 28.64 38.00
CA THR A 84 -1.27 29.63 38.00
C THR A 84 -1.79 30.97 37.52
N THR A 85 -1.68 31.95 38.42
CA THR A 85 -2.21 33.31 38.39
C THR A 85 -1.79 34.16 37.18
N LEU A 86 -2.72 34.97 36.66
CA LEU A 86 -2.36 36.17 35.87
C LEU A 86 -1.82 37.25 36.81
N GLU A 87 -0.60 37.74 36.54
CA GLU A 87 -0.19 39.07 37.00
C GLU A 87 0.45 39.85 35.84
N ALA A 88 -0.09 41.04 35.59
CA ALA A 88 0.52 42.15 34.87
C ALA A 88 0.27 43.39 35.74
N PRO A 89 1.31 44.18 36.05
CA PRO A 89 1.47 45.53 35.48
C PRO A 89 2.98 45.83 35.19
N ASP A 90 3.46 46.93 34.60
CA ASP A 90 2.87 48.11 33.92
C ASP A 90 3.88 48.70 32.90
N GLU A 91 3.46 49.76 32.20
CA GLU A 91 4.16 50.63 31.23
C GLU A 91 5.66 50.99 31.42
N GLY A 92 6.30 51.32 30.29
CA GLY A 92 7.61 51.97 30.20
C GLY A 92 8.06 52.18 28.74
N GLU A 93 8.03 53.42 28.25
CA GLU A 93 8.42 53.80 26.88
C GLU A 93 9.94 53.69 26.63
N GLU A 94 10.35 53.50 25.36
CA GLU A 94 11.17 54.46 24.60
C GLU A 94 11.48 53.91 23.19
N SER A 95 11.21 54.69 22.14
CA SER A 95 11.81 54.49 20.80
C SER A 95 13.04 55.38 20.67
N PRO A 96 14.04 54.97 19.87
CA PRO A 96 14.36 55.83 18.75
C PRO A 96 14.65 55.09 17.43
N ASP A 97 14.31 55.76 16.34
CA ASP A 97 14.69 55.44 14.97
C ASP A 97 16.21 55.35 14.76
N GLY A 98 16.64 54.57 13.76
CA GLY A 98 18.04 54.50 13.35
C GLY A 98 18.26 53.68 12.08
N ASP A 99 18.55 54.35 10.97
CA ASP A 99 18.81 53.76 9.65
C ASP A 99 19.88 52.66 9.65
N GLY A 100 19.66 51.59 8.87
CA GLY A 100 20.55 50.42 8.85
C GLY A 100 20.40 49.49 7.65
N ALA A 101 20.72 50.00 6.46
CA ALA A 101 21.08 49.27 5.22
C ALA A 101 20.68 47.78 5.06
N SER A 102 19.78 47.53 4.10
CA SER A 102 19.57 46.20 3.51
C SER A 102 20.85 45.66 2.85
N PRO A 103 21.29 44.43 3.17
CA PRO A 103 22.28 43.71 2.37
C PRO A 103 21.57 42.99 1.22
N GLU A 104 21.79 43.44 -0.02
CA GLU A 104 21.45 42.65 -1.20
C GLU A 104 22.19 41.31 -1.17
N SER A 105 21.48 40.21 -1.36
CA SER A 105 22.07 38.86 -1.47
C SER A 105 22.53 38.61 -2.92
N PRO A 106 23.83 38.46 -3.20
CA PRO A 106 24.35 38.37 -4.56
C PRO A 106 24.53 36.91 -5.00
N TYR A 107 23.44 36.16 -5.16
CA TYR A 107 23.46 34.89 -5.90
C TYR A 107 22.22 34.73 -6.80
N GLY A 108 22.19 35.54 -7.86
CA GLY A 108 21.49 35.14 -9.08
C GLY A 108 22.30 34.04 -9.79
N SER A 109 21.82 32.80 -9.74
CA SER A 109 22.22 31.77 -10.72
C SER A 109 20.98 31.14 -11.31
N SER A 110 20.61 31.59 -12.51
CA SER A 110 19.52 31.02 -13.29
C SER A 110 19.96 29.75 -14.00
N ASP A 111 20.04 28.63 -13.27
CA ASP A 111 20.08 27.29 -13.89
C ASP A 111 18.66 26.77 -14.16
N LYS A 112 17.93 27.52 -14.98
CA LYS A 112 16.70 27.02 -15.62
C LYS A 112 17.06 26.24 -16.87
N SER A 113 17.84 25.18 -16.70
CA SER A 113 18.07 24.21 -17.75
C SER A 113 16.77 23.43 -17.99
N PRO A 114 16.19 23.44 -19.20
CA PRO A 114 15.02 22.63 -19.48
C PRO A 114 15.38 21.15 -19.31
N VAL A 115 14.59 20.42 -18.53
CA VAL A 115 14.66 18.94 -18.53
C VAL A 115 14.14 18.49 -19.88
N GLU A 116 15.06 18.31 -20.84
CA GLU A 116 14.74 17.78 -22.15
C GLU A 116 14.14 16.38 -21.98
N PRO A 117 12.95 16.09 -22.54
CA PRO A 117 12.28 14.82 -22.33
C PRO A 117 13.09 13.71 -23.00
N ALA A 118 13.78 12.88 -22.19
CA ALA A 118 14.73 11.90 -22.70
C ALA A 118 14.07 10.97 -23.75
N SER A 119 14.51 11.11 -25.00
CA SER A 119 13.82 10.73 -26.23
C SER A 119 13.93 9.24 -26.61
N GLY A 120 14.24 8.37 -25.64
CA GLY A 120 14.33 6.92 -25.83
C GLY A 120 13.02 6.20 -25.47
N PRO A 121 12.71 5.07 -26.10
CA PRO A 121 11.53 4.28 -25.78
C PRO A 121 11.57 3.78 -24.32
N SER A 122 10.46 3.95 -23.60
CA SER A 122 10.22 3.39 -22.27
C SER A 122 9.52 2.03 -22.37
N ALA A 123 9.59 1.23 -21.31
CA ALA A 123 8.57 0.23 -21.04
C ALA A 123 7.22 0.91 -20.75
N GLU A 124 6.14 0.25 -21.18
CA GLU A 124 4.74 0.59 -20.92
C GLU A 124 4.03 -0.62 -20.29
N PHE A 125 2.92 -0.39 -19.59
CA PHE A 125 2.12 -1.47 -19.02
C PHE A 125 1.34 -2.25 -20.09
N SER A 126 1.23 -3.57 -19.88
CA SER A 126 0.45 -4.47 -20.72
C SER A 126 -0.61 -5.20 -19.88
N PHE A 127 -1.89 -5.00 -20.19
CA PHE A 127 -2.99 -5.60 -19.45
C PHE A 127 -3.80 -6.56 -20.36
N PRO A 128 -3.74 -7.89 -20.15
CA PRO A 128 -4.45 -8.84 -21.01
C PRO A 128 -5.99 -8.77 -20.87
N ASN A 129 -6.50 -8.10 -19.83
CA ASN A 129 -7.94 -7.98 -19.54
C ASN A 129 -8.51 -6.56 -19.68
N SER A 130 -7.72 -5.57 -20.13
CA SER A 130 -8.23 -4.21 -20.37
C SER A 130 -9.13 -4.21 -21.60
N LYS A 131 -10.38 -3.76 -21.46
CA LYS A 131 -11.24 -3.49 -22.63
C LYS A 131 -10.84 -2.18 -23.31
N PRO A 132 -11.13 -2.00 -24.61
CA PRO A 132 -11.00 -0.71 -25.26
C PRO A 132 -11.76 0.36 -24.47
N ALA A 133 -11.13 1.53 -24.27
CA ALA A 133 -11.66 2.58 -23.43
C ALA A 133 -13.09 2.98 -23.87
N SER A 134 -14.07 2.67 -23.03
CA SER A 134 -15.41 3.20 -23.09
C SER A 134 -15.67 3.94 -21.77
N ASN A 135 -16.33 5.09 -21.84
CA ASN A 135 -16.62 5.89 -20.65
C ASN A 135 -17.75 5.21 -19.86
N PRO A 136 -17.49 4.58 -18.69
CA PRO A 136 -18.52 3.89 -17.93
C PRO A 136 -19.47 4.93 -17.31
N PRO A 137 -20.81 4.78 -17.42
CA PRO A 137 -21.74 5.77 -16.90
C PRO A 137 -21.52 6.07 -15.42
N GLY A 138 -21.29 7.35 -15.08
CA GLY A 138 -21.06 7.82 -13.72
C GLY A 138 -19.59 7.84 -13.27
N LEU A 139 -18.66 7.24 -14.02
CA LEU A 139 -17.23 7.32 -13.70
C LEU A 139 -16.70 8.74 -13.90
N ASP A 140 -17.29 9.50 -14.83
CA ASP A 140 -17.05 10.92 -15.07
C ASP A 140 -17.18 11.76 -13.79
N LYS A 141 -18.18 11.47 -12.94
CA LYS A 141 -18.41 12.18 -11.68
C LYS A 141 -17.39 11.86 -10.61
N ILE A 142 -16.87 10.63 -10.58
CA ILE A 142 -15.86 10.19 -9.62
C ILE A 142 -14.49 10.72 -10.04
N CYS A 143 -14.12 10.56 -11.32
CA CYS A 143 -12.88 11.10 -11.85
C CYS A 143 -12.85 12.63 -11.88
N GLY A 144 -13.97 13.30 -12.15
CA GLY A 144 -14.09 14.75 -12.11
C GLY A 144 -13.91 15.39 -10.72
N ALA A 145 -13.88 14.58 -9.66
CA ALA A 145 -13.58 15.00 -8.29
C ALA A 145 -12.13 14.68 -7.86
N THR A 146 -11.26 14.29 -8.80
CA THR A 146 -9.81 14.15 -8.58
C THR A 146 -9.04 15.24 -9.32
N ASP A 147 -7.82 15.54 -8.88
CA ASP A 147 -6.92 16.50 -9.55
C ASP A 147 -6.39 15.98 -10.92
N LEU A 148 -6.65 14.72 -11.24
CA LEU A 148 -6.19 14.03 -12.44
C LEU A 148 -7.36 13.37 -13.19
N PRO A 149 -8.39 14.14 -13.63
CA PRO A 149 -9.63 13.57 -14.15
C PRO A 149 -9.44 12.80 -15.46
N VAL A 150 -8.54 13.27 -16.32
CA VAL A 150 -8.20 12.64 -17.61
C VAL A 150 -7.44 11.33 -17.39
N ASP A 151 -6.39 11.35 -16.57
CA ASP A 151 -5.63 10.14 -16.22
C ASP A 151 -6.49 9.14 -15.44
N CYS A 152 -7.40 9.60 -14.57
CA CYS A 152 -8.38 8.74 -13.90
C CYS A 152 -9.26 8.01 -14.90
N MET A 153 -9.83 8.71 -15.89
CA MET A 153 -10.61 8.06 -16.93
C MET A 153 -9.74 7.08 -17.76
N LYS A 154 -8.52 7.48 -18.14
CA LYS A 154 -7.58 6.63 -18.89
C LYS A 154 -7.23 5.33 -18.16
N LEU A 155 -6.88 5.42 -16.87
CA LEU A 155 -6.31 4.32 -16.09
C LEU A 155 -7.37 3.42 -15.43
N ILE A 156 -8.57 3.95 -15.14
CA ILE A 156 -9.65 3.19 -14.50
C ILE A 156 -10.62 2.58 -15.52
N SER A 157 -11.04 3.33 -16.55
CA SER A 157 -12.11 2.88 -17.46
C SER A 157 -11.90 1.50 -18.12
N PRO A 158 -10.67 1.08 -18.51
CA PRO A 158 -10.48 -0.23 -19.17
C PRO A 158 -10.80 -1.44 -18.28
N PHE A 159 -10.91 -1.22 -16.97
CA PHE A 159 -11.11 -2.26 -15.94
C PHE A 159 -12.52 -2.22 -15.33
N VAL A 160 -13.31 -1.19 -15.61
CA VAL A 160 -14.70 -1.10 -15.17
C VAL A 160 -15.59 -1.91 -16.12
N ASN A 161 -16.23 -2.94 -15.57
CA ASN A 161 -17.14 -3.82 -16.30
C ASN A 161 -18.47 -3.95 -15.54
N ASN A 162 -19.43 -4.69 -16.11
CA ASN A 162 -20.78 -4.83 -15.56
C ASN A 162 -20.85 -5.43 -14.14
N SER A 163 -19.77 -6.06 -13.65
CA SER A 163 -19.66 -6.58 -12.28
C SER A 163 -19.12 -5.54 -11.28
N VAL A 164 -18.61 -4.41 -11.75
CA VAL A 164 -18.13 -3.29 -10.93
C VAL A 164 -19.27 -2.30 -10.71
N LYS A 165 -19.57 -1.99 -9.45
CA LYS A 165 -20.44 -0.85 -9.12
C LYS A 165 -19.67 0.45 -9.31
N VAL A 166 -20.19 1.35 -10.13
CA VAL A 166 -19.61 2.69 -10.37
C VAL A 166 -20.01 3.63 -9.22
N GLU A 167 -19.42 3.37 -8.06
CA GLU A 167 -19.52 4.16 -6.83
C GLU A 167 -18.11 4.33 -6.23
N PRO A 168 -17.83 5.36 -5.40
CA PRO A 168 -16.47 5.64 -4.93
C PRO A 168 -15.73 4.43 -4.33
N LEU A 169 -16.42 3.60 -3.54
CA LEU A 169 -15.84 2.38 -2.95
C LEU A 169 -15.52 1.32 -4.01
N GLY A 170 -16.40 1.13 -4.99
CA GLY A 170 -16.19 0.17 -6.08
C GLY A 170 -15.04 0.58 -6.99
N ILE A 171 -14.97 1.86 -7.33
CA ILE A 171 -13.91 2.43 -8.17
C ILE A 171 -12.56 2.47 -7.44
N ALA A 172 -12.53 2.82 -6.15
CA ALA A 172 -11.32 2.70 -5.34
C ALA A 172 -10.76 1.27 -5.37
N LYS A 173 -11.61 0.25 -5.16
CA LYS A 173 -11.18 -1.16 -5.22
C LYS A 173 -10.68 -1.59 -6.61
N VAL A 174 -11.17 -0.98 -7.69
CA VAL A 174 -10.59 -1.17 -9.03
C VAL A 174 -9.20 -0.53 -9.10
N GLY A 175 -9.06 0.73 -8.70
CA GLY A 175 -7.78 1.46 -8.71
C GLY A 175 -6.67 0.72 -7.94
N ILE A 176 -6.96 0.24 -6.73
CA ILE A 176 -6.00 -0.52 -5.91
C ILE A 176 -5.57 -1.83 -6.60
N ARG A 177 -6.48 -2.54 -7.26
CA ARG A 177 -6.15 -3.78 -7.98
C ARG A 177 -5.29 -3.51 -9.22
N VAL A 178 -5.61 -2.44 -9.95
CA VAL A 178 -4.84 -2.05 -11.14
C VAL A 178 -3.43 -1.60 -10.73
N SER A 179 -3.27 -0.84 -9.63
CA SER A 179 -1.94 -0.47 -9.13
C SER A 179 -1.14 -1.66 -8.60
N THR A 180 -1.78 -2.69 -8.05
CA THR A 180 -1.13 -3.98 -7.73
C THR A 180 -0.60 -4.69 -8.98
N GLU A 181 -1.37 -4.79 -10.07
CA GLU A 181 -0.91 -5.41 -11.32
C GLU A 181 0.16 -4.57 -12.05
N MET A 182 0.10 -3.25 -11.94
CA MET A 182 1.17 -2.35 -12.40
C MET A 182 2.46 -2.56 -11.61
N SER A 183 2.37 -2.63 -10.27
CA SER A 183 3.56 -2.85 -9.42
C SER A 183 4.21 -4.21 -9.70
N LYS A 184 3.43 -5.28 -9.94
CA LYS A 184 3.95 -6.57 -10.39
C LYS A 184 4.70 -6.48 -11.72
N GLN A 185 4.21 -5.69 -12.68
CA GLN A 185 4.92 -5.46 -13.95
C GLN A 185 6.19 -4.61 -13.77
N ALA A 186 6.17 -3.64 -12.85
CA ALA A 186 7.34 -2.86 -12.48
C ALA A 186 8.44 -3.73 -11.84
N ILE A 187 8.08 -4.59 -10.88
CA ILE A 187 8.96 -5.62 -10.28
C ILE A 187 9.63 -6.46 -11.38
N VAL A 188 8.83 -7.15 -12.22
CA VAL A 188 9.35 -8.02 -13.30
C VAL A 188 10.27 -7.26 -14.25
N THR A 189 9.95 -6.01 -14.57
CA THR A 189 10.74 -5.18 -15.48
C THR A 189 12.04 -4.68 -14.83
N ALA A 190 12.03 -4.36 -13.53
CA ALA A 190 13.21 -3.97 -12.77
C ALA A 190 14.19 -5.14 -12.66
N THR A 191 13.71 -6.32 -12.26
CA THR A 191 14.50 -7.57 -12.23
C THR A 191 15.14 -7.84 -13.59
N ARG A 192 14.39 -7.74 -14.69
CA ARG A 192 14.93 -7.92 -16.06
C ARG A 192 16.11 -6.97 -16.35
N PHE A 193 16.02 -5.71 -15.93
CA PHE A 193 17.11 -4.75 -16.14
C PHE A 193 18.30 -4.97 -15.18
N MET A 194 18.09 -5.56 -14.00
CA MET A 194 19.17 -6.01 -13.12
C MET A 194 19.91 -7.21 -13.71
N ASP A 195 19.19 -8.15 -14.32
CA ASP A 195 19.76 -9.38 -14.88
C ASP A 195 20.46 -9.15 -16.23
N ASP A 196 19.96 -8.24 -17.08
CA ASP A 196 20.53 -8.00 -18.42
C ASP A 196 22.04 -7.63 -18.34
N PRO A 197 22.95 -8.41 -18.95
CA PRO A 197 24.38 -8.08 -18.98
C PRO A 197 24.70 -6.77 -19.73
N LYS A 198 23.78 -6.24 -20.55
CA LYS A 198 23.93 -4.95 -21.26
C LYS A 198 23.59 -3.74 -20.39
N SER A 199 22.85 -3.92 -19.29
CA SER A 199 22.54 -2.83 -18.36
C SER A 199 23.80 -2.35 -17.64
N SER A 200 24.02 -1.04 -17.64
CA SER A 200 25.13 -0.42 -16.89
C SER A 200 24.99 -0.70 -15.38
N ALA A 201 26.11 -0.81 -14.66
CA ALA A 201 26.10 -1.03 -13.21
C ALA A 201 25.25 0.01 -12.45
N LYS A 202 25.24 1.27 -12.93
CA LYS A 202 24.44 2.37 -12.37
C LYS A 202 22.94 2.15 -12.57
N LEU A 203 22.53 1.62 -13.73
CA LEU A 203 21.14 1.23 -13.99
C LEU A 203 20.75 0.03 -13.12
N LYS A 204 21.61 -0.99 -13.01
CA LYS A 204 21.35 -2.15 -12.14
C LYS A 204 21.15 -1.72 -10.68
N GLN A 205 21.99 -0.81 -10.17
CA GLN A 205 21.83 -0.24 -8.84
C GLN A 205 20.51 0.51 -8.69
N ALA A 206 20.13 1.35 -9.65
CA ALA A 206 18.86 2.08 -9.63
C ALA A 206 17.64 1.14 -9.61
N MET A 207 17.66 0.11 -10.46
CA MET A 207 16.59 -0.89 -10.52
C MET A 207 16.54 -1.75 -9.25
N SER A 208 17.68 -2.03 -8.59
CA SER A 208 17.71 -2.72 -7.28
C SER A 208 17.03 -1.92 -6.18
N THR A 209 17.33 -0.61 -6.07
CA THR A 209 16.66 0.27 -5.10
C THR A 209 15.16 0.38 -5.37
N CYS A 210 14.76 0.46 -6.64
CA CYS A 210 13.35 0.49 -7.01
C CYS A 210 12.62 -0.84 -6.79
N LEU A 211 13.29 -1.98 -7.00
CA LEU A 211 12.74 -3.32 -6.75
C LEU A 211 12.32 -3.48 -5.28
N GLU A 212 13.23 -3.16 -4.35
CA GLU A 212 12.97 -3.21 -2.90
C GLU A 212 11.73 -2.37 -2.49
N LEU A 213 11.50 -1.25 -3.17
CA LEU A 213 10.37 -0.36 -2.92
C LEU A 213 9.07 -0.85 -3.58
N TYR A 214 9.15 -1.43 -4.78
CA TYR A 214 7.99 -1.96 -5.49
C TYR A 214 7.46 -3.26 -4.90
N GLU A 215 8.32 -4.11 -4.34
CA GLU A 215 7.93 -5.37 -3.71
C GLU A 215 6.95 -5.18 -2.53
N GLY A 216 7.01 -4.05 -1.82
CA GLY A 216 6.06 -3.73 -0.75
C GLY A 216 4.67 -3.25 -1.22
N ILE A 217 4.54 -2.74 -2.46
CA ILE A 217 3.28 -2.13 -2.94
C ILE A 217 2.11 -3.13 -3.03
N PRO A 218 2.28 -4.35 -3.57
CA PRO A 218 1.21 -5.35 -3.57
C PRO A 218 0.64 -5.65 -2.18
N ASP A 219 1.51 -5.78 -1.17
CA ASP A 219 1.12 -6.11 0.20
C ASP A 219 0.37 -4.94 0.87
N ASP A 220 0.87 -3.71 0.75
CA ASP A 220 0.17 -2.52 1.26
C ASP A 220 -1.18 -2.31 0.54
N ASN A 221 -1.25 -2.57 -0.76
CA ASN A 221 -2.50 -2.52 -1.52
C ASN A 221 -3.52 -3.59 -1.06
N ASP A 222 -3.09 -4.82 -0.79
CA ASP A 222 -3.96 -5.87 -0.25
C ASP A 222 -4.43 -5.55 1.17
N LEU A 223 -3.59 -4.91 1.99
CA LEU A 223 -4.00 -4.36 3.29
C LEU A 223 -5.01 -3.21 3.14
N ALA A 224 -4.86 -2.34 2.13
CA ALA A 224 -5.82 -1.29 1.82
C ALA A 224 -7.19 -1.86 1.39
N LEU A 225 -7.21 -2.92 0.57
CA LEU A 225 -8.44 -3.64 0.21
C LEU A 225 -9.15 -4.22 1.46
N GLN A 226 -8.39 -4.90 2.33
CA GLN A 226 -8.92 -5.45 3.58
C GLN A 226 -9.45 -4.35 4.52
N ALA A 227 -8.80 -3.19 4.58
CA ALA A 227 -9.26 -2.04 5.35
C ALA A 227 -10.59 -1.49 4.80
N LEU A 228 -10.74 -1.38 3.48
CA LEU A 228 -12.00 -0.97 2.85
C LEU A 228 -13.13 -2.00 3.08
N ASP A 229 -12.85 -3.30 3.10
CA ASP A 229 -13.83 -4.34 3.46
C ASP A 229 -14.26 -4.23 4.94
N LYS A 230 -13.37 -3.80 5.83
CA LYS A 230 -13.62 -3.52 7.25
C LYS A 230 -14.21 -2.12 7.51
N ARG A 231 -14.63 -1.38 6.47
CA ARG A 231 -15.12 0.01 6.54
C ARG A 231 -14.13 1.02 7.16
N ASN A 232 -12.83 0.79 7.00
CA ASN A 232 -11.77 1.66 7.51
C ASN A 232 -11.04 2.39 6.36
N ALA A 233 -11.60 3.53 5.92
CA ALA A 233 -10.99 4.35 4.87
C ALA A 233 -9.68 5.01 5.33
N PHE A 234 -9.52 5.27 6.63
CA PHE A 234 -8.32 5.89 7.20
C PHE A 234 -7.11 4.95 7.06
N GLU A 235 -7.23 3.69 7.47
CA GLU A 235 -6.17 2.68 7.28
C GLU A 235 -5.88 2.44 5.79
N ALA A 236 -6.92 2.39 4.94
CA ALA A 236 -6.72 2.30 3.49
C ALA A 236 -5.96 3.50 2.91
N THR A 237 -6.21 4.72 3.44
CA THR A 237 -5.49 5.94 3.08
C THR A 237 -4.02 5.86 3.48
N ILE A 238 -3.72 5.41 4.71
CA ILE A 238 -2.34 5.19 5.19
C ILE A 238 -1.59 4.24 4.27
N LYS A 239 -2.23 3.10 3.93
CA LYS A 239 -1.64 2.07 3.08
C LYS A 239 -1.37 2.54 1.66
N LEU A 240 -2.31 3.27 1.05
CA LEU A 240 -2.08 3.85 -0.28
C LEU A 240 -1.05 5.00 -0.28
N SER A 241 -0.91 5.70 0.85
CA SER A 241 0.13 6.71 1.04
C SER A 241 1.53 6.07 1.13
N SER A 242 1.63 4.90 1.79
CA SER A 242 2.84 4.06 1.79
C SER A 242 3.22 3.63 0.36
N SER A 243 2.28 3.02 -0.37
CA SER A 243 2.49 2.63 -1.77
C SER A 243 2.96 3.78 -2.68
N LEU A 244 2.37 4.97 -2.52
CA LEU A 244 2.79 6.17 -3.26
C LEU A 244 4.20 6.63 -2.87
N THR A 245 4.52 6.63 -1.57
CA THR A 245 5.84 6.99 -1.05
C THR A 245 6.93 6.06 -1.59
N SER A 246 6.65 4.77 -1.75
CA SER A 246 7.59 3.82 -2.37
C SER A 246 7.93 4.18 -3.82
N VAL A 247 6.93 4.57 -4.62
CA VAL A 247 7.15 5.00 -6.01
C VAL A 247 7.95 6.30 -6.07
N ASP A 248 7.60 7.28 -5.23
CA ASP A 248 8.32 8.56 -5.16
C ASP A 248 9.77 8.38 -4.70
N THR A 249 10.02 7.53 -3.71
CA THR A 249 11.38 7.23 -3.21
C THR A 249 12.24 6.56 -4.28
N CYS A 250 11.66 5.69 -5.11
CA CYS A 250 12.35 5.08 -6.24
C CYS A 250 12.73 6.14 -7.30
N LEU A 251 11.78 6.99 -7.68
CA LEU A 251 11.99 8.07 -8.65
C LEU A 251 13.08 9.05 -8.19
N ASP A 252 13.05 9.45 -6.92
CA ASP A 252 14.09 10.29 -6.33
C ASP A 252 15.46 9.59 -6.30
N GLY A 253 15.49 8.28 -6.02
CA GLY A 253 16.70 7.47 -6.13
C GLY A 253 17.29 7.46 -7.54
N ILE A 254 16.46 7.25 -8.56
CA ILE A 254 16.84 7.31 -9.99
C ILE A 254 17.40 8.69 -10.35
N HIS A 255 16.73 9.77 -9.92
CA HIS A 255 17.16 11.15 -10.15
C HIS A 255 18.49 11.47 -9.48
N GLN A 256 18.66 11.10 -8.19
CA GLN A 256 19.93 11.26 -7.46
C GLN A 256 21.07 10.48 -8.13
N MET A 257 20.77 9.26 -8.62
CA MET A 257 21.70 8.47 -9.41
C MET A 257 21.92 9.02 -10.82
N ARG A 258 21.21 10.05 -11.29
CA ARG A 258 21.32 10.61 -12.66
C ARG A 258 21.29 9.49 -13.71
N VAL A 259 20.30 8.61 -13.58
CA VAL A 259 19.98 7.55 -14.55
C VAL A 259 18.66 7.92 -15.21
N THR A 260 18.55 7.75 -16.52
CA THR A 260 17.23 7.76 -17.18
C THR A 260 16.60 6.39 -16.95
N SER A 261 15.49 6.31 -16.22
CA SER A 261 14.81 5.03 -16.06
C SER A 261 14.28 4.54 -17.42
N PRO A 262 14.46 3.25 -17.75
CA PRO A 262 13.89 2.63 -18.94
C PRO A 262 12.41 2.26 -18.75
N MET A 263 11.81 2.58 -17.60
CA MET A 263 10.40 2.35 -17.29
C MET A 263 9.66 3.62 -16.86
N ARG A 264 10.19 4.83 -17.15
CA ARG A 264 9.60 6.13 -16.77
C ARG A 264 8.10 6.26 -16.99
N ASP A 265 7.59 5.74 -18.10
CA ASP A 265 6.16 5.85 -18.41
C ASP A 265 5.33 4.93 -17.50
N MET A 266 5.83 3.74 -17.17
CA MET A 266 5.24 2.87 -16.13
C MET A 266 5.27 3.54 -14.74
N GLU A 267 6.41 4.14 -14.37
CA GLU A 267 6.59 4.81 -13.08
C GLU A 267 5.61 5.98 -12.93
N ALA A 268 5.47 6.80 -13.98
CA ALA A 268 4.58 7.93 -14.03
C ALA A 268 3.10 7.52 -13.99
N GLU A 269 2.69 6.48 -14.73
CA GLU A 269 1.31 5.98 -14.69
C GLU A 269 0.95 5.33 -13.35
N LEU A 270 1.87 4.57 -12.74
CA LEU A 270 1.65 3.98 -11.41
C LEU A 270 1.52 5.06 -10.34
N LYS A 271 2.40 6.07 -10.35
CA LYS A 271 2.31 7.23 -9.46
C LYS A 271 0.95 7.93 -9.59
N LYS A 272 0.54 8.26 -10.82
CA LYS A 272 -0.76 8.89 -11.11
C LYS A 272 -1.91 8.03 -10.59
N LEU A 273 -1.93 6.73 -10.85
CA LEU A 273 -3.01 5.84 -10.41
C LEU A 273 -3.09 5.79 -8.88
N LEU A 274 -1.95 5.71 -8.18
CA LEU A 274 -1.91 5.72 -6.72
C LEU A 274 -2.44 7.05 -6.17
N GLN A 275 -2.06 8.19 -6.74
CA GLN A 275 -2.60 9.51 -6.38
C GLN A 275 -4.13 9.58 -6.60
N ILE A 276 -4.62 9.18 -7.77
CA ILE A 276 -6.06 9.10 -8.10
C ILE A 276 -6.81 8.23 -7.08
N THR A 277 -6.28 7.04 -6.80
CA THR A 277 -6.90 6.06 -5.90
C THR A 277 -6.92 6.58 -4.46
N LEU A 278 -5.84 7.20 -4.00
CA LEU A 278 -5.72 7.84 -2.69
C LEU A 278 -6.75 8.97 -2.54
N THR A 279 -6.92 9.84 -3.55
CA THR A 279 -7.92 10.92 -3.56
C THR A 279 -9.35 10.37 -3.48
N ILE A 280 -9.66 9.30 -4.22
CA ILE A 280 -10.98 8.66 -4.17
C ILE A 280 -11.24 8.05 -2.78
N VAL A 281 -10.26 7.34 -2.20
CA VAL A 281 -10.39 6.71 -0.87
C VAL A 281 -10.54 7.74 0.25
N SER A 282 -9.70 8.77 0.26
CA SER A 282 -9.68 9.78 1.34
C SER A 282 -10.81 10.81 1.25
N GLY A 283 -11.20 11.20 0.02
CA GLY A 283 -12.19 12.27 -0.20
C GLY A 283 -13.62 11.79 -0.49
N LEU A 284 -13.78 10.63 -1.14
CA LEU A 284 -15.07 10.22 -1.73
C LEU A 284 -15.68 8.95 -1.12
N VAL A 285 -14.89 8.06 -0.54
CA VAL A 285 -15.41 6.86 0.15
C VAL A 285 -16.01 7.25 1.51
N LYS A 286 -17.27 6.83 1.74
CA LYS A 286 -18.02 7.02 2.98
C LYS A 286 -18.71 5.71 3.37
N PHE A 287 -18.93 5.49 4.66
CA PHE A 287 -19.35 4.19 5.24
C PHE A 287 -20.54 4.30 6.19
#